data_AF-A0A0Q9KWY2-F1
#
_entry.id   AF-A0A0Q9KWY2-F1
#
_cell.length_a   1.000
_cell.length_b   1.000
_cell.length_c   1.000
_cell.angle_alpha   90.00
_cell.angle_beta   90.00
_cell.angle_gamma   90.00
#
_symmetry.space_group_name_H-M   'P 1'
#
loop_
_entity.id
_entity.type
_entity.pdbx_description
1 polymer ?
#
loop_
_entity_poly.entity_id
_entity_poly.type
_entity_poly.pdbx_seq_one_letter_code
_entity_poly.pdbx_strand_id
1 'polypeptide(L)'
;MPIPKNIKANHIISAIEFIDKHGIANHRESTKYVVVYNEKHYPPKYAISIANRYANGSELEPSEFSGGVESNNFLKRLGFIVVEDFNNTKSDLNDIDALIRGFHKTVIDAYNTARKECGYNASLFIQLINRDGAVKVAQDFLAKDKVTTGFDKLWEKGRLDLTIEASVLLPQYVGLFSLKERKTAYDRLKQYEYEVQGIGFNENKLRKTIEADIKSDEIENELRKEGASKEYYGKRYERNSQNRESAIQIHGVDCYACGFNFEKVYGERGNDFIEVHHVNPLSTFGGDEVEINPETDLVPVCANCHRMIHRRHDDVLTVEQLKSMLRNNKCKQ
;
A
#
# COMPACT_ATOMS: atom_id res chain seq x y z
N MET A 1 22.44 -20.56 -23.27
CA MET A 1 23.14 -21.01 -22.05
C MET A 1 22.27 -20.67 -20.84
N PRO A 2 22.09 -21.58 -19.87
CA PRO A 2 21.32 -21.25 -18.68
C PRO A 2 22.03 -20.17 -17.86
N ILE A 3 21.27 -19.38 -17.09
CA ILE A 3 21.83 -18.37 -16.19
C ILE A 3 22.84 -19.05 -15.23
N PRO A 4 24.07 -18.52 -15.08
CA PRO A 4 25.08 -19.08 -14.20
C PRO A 4 24.62 -19.17 -12.74
N LYS A 5 24.73 -20.38 -12.17
CA LYS A 5 24.23 -20.68 -10.81
C LYS A 5 25.02 -20.00 -9.69
N ASN A 6 26.19 -19.46 -9.98
CA ASN A 6 27.03 -18.77 -9.00
C ASN A 6 26.65 -17.29 -8.81
N ILE A 7 25.74 -16.76 -9.63
CA ILE A 7 25.17 -15.43 -9.42
C ILE A 7 24.28 -15.46 -8.17
N LYS A 8 24.58 -14.58 -7.21
CA LYS A 8 23.91 -14.46 -5.90
C LYS A 8 23.19 -13.11 -5.79
N ALA A 9 22.36 -12.96 -4.76
CA ALA A 9 21.57 -11.74 -4.56
C ALA A 9 22.42 -10.46 -4.48
N ASN A 10 23.57 -10.50 -3.80
CA ASN A 10 24.50 -9.37 -3.71
C ASN A 10 25.04 -8.91 -5.08
N HIS A 11 25.21 -9.82 -6.04
CA HIS A 11 25.62 -9.46 -7.40
C HIS A 11 24.50 -8.73 -8.14
N ILE A 12 23.25 -9.12 -7.92
CA ILE A 12 22.07 -8.43 -8.47
C ILE A 12 21.92 -7.03 -7.84
N ILE A 13 22.14 -6.89 -6.53
CA ILE A 13 22.15 -5.58 -5.86
C ILE A 13 23.23 -4.68 -6.46
N SER A 14 24.45 -5.19 -6.63
CA SER A 14 25.55 -4.45 -7.26
C SER A 14 25.22 -4.03 -8.70
N ALA A 15 24.49 -4.89 -9.43
CA ALA A 15 24.00 -4.57 -10.77
C ALA A 15 22.94 -3.46 -10.76
N ILE A 16 22.03 -3.46 -9.80
CA ILE A 16 21.02 -2.42 -9.63
C ILE A 16 21.68 -1.06 -9.33
N GLU A 17 22.66 -1.04 -8.42
CA GLU A 17 23.45 0.17 -8.11
C GLU A 17 24.19 0.71 -9.35
N PHE A 18 24.74 -0.21 -10.17
CA PHE A 18 25.34 0.15 -11.44
C PHE A 18 24.34 0.80 -12.40
N ILE A 19 23.13 0.23 -12.53
CA ILE A 19 22.06 0.75 -13.37
C ILE A 19 21.59 2.12 -12.87
N ASP A 20 21.44 2.31 -11.56
CA ASP A 20 21.09 3.60 -10.95
C ASP A 20 22.11 4.71 -11.32
N LYS A 21 23.40 4.36 -11.39
CA LYS A 21 24.46 5.32 -11.70
C LYS A 21 24.61 5.63 -13.20
N HIS A 22 24.37 4.65 -14.07
CA HIS A 22 24.67 4.78 -15.52
C HIS A 22 23.41 4.82 -16.41
N GLY A 23 22.23 4.63 -15.84
CA GLY A 23 20.96 4.58 -16.56
C GLY A 23 20.74 3.25 -17.28
N ILE A 24 19.55 3.13 -17.87
CA ILE A 24 19.15 2.00 -18.71
C ILE A 24 19.35 2.40 -20.17
N ALA A 25 20.12 1.63 -20.93
CA ALA A 25 20.24 1.86 -22.37
C ALA A 25 18.91 1.53 -23.07
N ASN A 26 18.47 2.34 -24.04
CA ASN A 26 17.16 2.24 -24.70
C ASN A 26 16.83 0.84 -25.27
N HIS A 27 17.83 0.03 -25.62
CA HIS A 27 17.65 -1.35 -26.14
C HIS A 27 17.59 -2.42 -25.05
N ARG A 28 17.73 -2.05 -23.77
CA ARG A 28 17.72 -2.93 -22.60
C ARG A 28 16.52 -2.70 -21.68
N GLU A 29 15.55 -1.88 -22.12
CA GLU A 29 14.28 -1.70 -21.42
C GLU A 29 13.46 -2.99 -21.41
N SER A 30 12.65 -3.16 -20.37
CA SER A 30 11.73 -4.30 -20.30
C SER A 30 10.40 -3.94 -20.93
N THR A 31 9.82 -4.88 -21.66
CA THR A 31 8.52 -4.70 -22.32
C THR A 31 7.36 -5.31 -21.55
N LYS A 32 7.63 -6.13 -20.51
CA LYS A 32 6.57 -6.88 -19.81
C LYS A 32 6.77 -7.07 -18.31
N TYR A 33 8.01 -7.22 -17.82
CA TYR A 33 8.25 -7.51 -16.39
C TYR A 33 9.32 -6.63 -15.82
N VAL A 34 9.17 -6.21 -14.57
CA VAL A 34 10.19 -5.42 -13.86
C VAL A 34 10.55 -6.05 -12.53
N VAL A 35 11.83 -5.98 -12.18
CA VAL A 35 12.31 -6.23 -10.83
C VAL A 35 12.07 -4.98 -10.02
N VAL A 36 11.44 -5.13 -8.85
CA VAL A 36 11.24 -4.02 -7.92
C VAL A 36 12.28 -4.12 -6.81
N TYR A 37 13.01 -3.02 -6.61
CA TYR A 37 13.97 -2.89 -5.52
C TYR A 37 13.97 -1.46 -5.01
N ASN A 38 13.76 -1.26 -3.70
CA ASN A 38 13.64 0.06 -3.07
C ASN A 38 12.68 1.00 -3.83
N GLU A 39 11.48 0.50 -4.16
CA GLU A 39 10.41 1.23 -4.87
C GLU A 39 10.76 1.66 -6.32
N LYS A 40 11.91 1.26 -6.85
CA LYS A 40 12.31 1.50 -8.25
C LYS A 40 12.17 0.23 -9.10
N HIS A 41 11.98 0.42 -10.40
CA HIS A 41 11.77 -0.65 -11.38
C HIS A 41 13.00 -0.85 -12.27
N TYR A 42 13.39 -2.11 -12.47
CA TYR A 42 14.58 -2.48 -13.24
C TYR A 42 14.29 -3.61 -14.25
N PRO A 43 14.85 -3.57 -15.47
CA PRO A 43 14.67 -4.66 -16.44
C PRO A 43 15.33 -5.96 -15.96
N PRO A 44 14.59 -7.08 -15.80
CA PRO A 44 15.10 -8.33 -15.24
C PRO A 44 16.32 -8.87 -15.97
N LYS A 45 16.25 -8.86 -17.31
CA LYS A 45 17.31 -9.38 -18.16
C LYS A 45 18.59 -8.54 -18.07
N TYR A 46 18.44 -7.23 -17.96
CA TYR A 46 19.58 -6.33 -17.84
C TYR A 46 20.26 -6.46 -16.47
N ALA A 47 19.47 -6.56 -15.40
CA ALA A 47 20.00 -6.78 -14.05
C ALA A 47 20.83 -8.07 -13.96
N ILE A 48 20.35 -9.18 -14.56
CA ILE A 48 21.09 -10.45 -14.60
C ILE A 48 22.37 -10.33 -15.44
N SER A 49 22.29 -9.66 -16.60
CA SER A 49 23.43 -9.45 -17.49
C SER A 49 24.59 -8.74 -16.77
N ILE A 50 24.29 -7.63 -16.08
CA ILE A 50 25.27 -6.88 -15.30
C ILE A 50 25.72 -7.68 -14.06
N ALA A 51 24.83 -8.42 -13.41
CA ALA A 51 25.22 -9.22 -12.25
C ALA A 51 26.28 -10.29 -12.59
N ASN A 52 26.26 -10.81 -13.82
CA ASN A 52 27.31 -11.72 -14.27
C ASN A 52 28.70 -11.06 -14.30
N ARG A 53 28.78 -9.75 -14.58
CA ARG A 53 30.04 -9.02 -14.56
C ARG A 53 30.65 -9.05 -13.17
N TYR A 54 29.82 -8.89 -12.13
CA TYR A 54 30.26 -8.97 -10.74
C TYR A 54 30.59 -10.41 -10.30
N ALA A 55 29.89 -11.41 -10.83
CA ALA A 55 30.10 -12.81 -10.46
C ALA A 55 31.28 -13.48 -11.19
N ASN A 56 31.49 -13.14 -12.47
CA ASN A 56 32.32 -13.88 -13.42
C ASN A 56 33.27 -12.99 -14.24
N GLY A 57 33.23 -11.66 -14.06
CA GLY A 57 34.15 -10.72 -14.73
C GLY A 57 33.70 -10.23 -16.11
N SER A 58 32.60 -10.75 -16.67
CA SER A 58 32.05 -10.33 -17.96
C SER A 58 30.52 -10.14 -17.91
N GLU A 59 29.96 -9.27 -18.74
CA GLU A 59 28.50 -9.22 -18.92
C GLU A 59 28.00 -10.47 -19.64
N LEU A 60 26.79 -10.96 -19.30
CA LEU A 60 26.10 -11.95 -20.14
C LEU A 60 25.44 -11.22 -21.30
N GLU A 61 25.65 -11.72 -22.51
CA GLU A 61 24.97 -11.20 -23.68
C GLU A 61 23.48 -11.52 -23.60
N PRO A 62 22.57 -10.60 -23.95
CA PRO A 62 21.13 -10.86 -23.91
C PRO A 62 20.70 -12.06 -24.77
N SER A 63 21.45 -12.43 -25.81
CA SER A 63 21.18 -13.62 -26.62
C SER A 63 21.51 -14.94 -25.89
N GLU A 64 22.34 -14.90 -24.84
CA GLU A 64 22.83 -16.09 -24.18
C GLU A 64 21.81 -16.75 -23.26
N PHE A 65 20.76 -16.05 -22.82
CA PHE A 65 19.73 -16.61 -21.95
C PHE A 65 18.34 -16.07 -22.27
N SER A 66 17.30 -16.82 -21.91
CA SER A 66 15.93 -16.44 -22.24
C SER A 66 15.41 -15.35 -21.30
N GLY A 67 14.80 -14.32 -21.90
CA GLY A 67 14.02 -13.34 -21.15
C GLY A 67 12.67 -13.92 -20.71
N GLY A 68 12.01 -13.28 -19.75
CA GLY A 68 10.71 -13.73 -19.27
C GLY A 68 10.84 -14.78 -18.17
N VAL A 69 10.30 -15.98 -18.37
CA VAL A 69 10.09 -16.97 -17.29
C VAL A 69 11.40 -17.38 -16.60
N GLU A 70 12.44 -17.71 -17.37
CA GLU A 70 13.73 -18.15 -16.81
C GLU A 70 14.37 -17.06 -15.93
N SER A 71 14.49 -15.85 -16.49
CA SER A 71 15.04 -14.68 -15.80
C SER A 71 14.22 -14.33 -14.54
N ASN A 72 12.90 -14.27 -14.67
CA ASN A 72 12.02 -13.90 -13.58
C ASN A 72 12.07 -14.94 -12.44
N ASN A 73 12.06 -16.23 -12.77
CA ASN A 73 12.14 -17.30 -11.78
C ASN A 73 13.51 -17.30 -11.08
N PHE A 74 14.58 -17.04 -11.80
CA PHE A 74 15.91 -16.92 -11.21
C PHE A 74 15.96 -15.80 -10.16
N LEU A 75 15.47 -14.62 -10.51
CA LEU A 75 15.42 -13.46 -9.61
C LEU A 75 14.51 -13.70 -8.41
N LYS A 76 13.32 -14.29 -8.62
CA LYS A 76 12.39 -14.65 -7.54
C LYS A 76 13.02 -15.60 -6.53
N ARG A 77 13.78 -16.61 -6.98
CA ARG A 77 14.50 -17.54 -6.09
C ARG A 77 15.60 -16.88 -5.26
N LEU A 78 16.14 -15.76 -5.74
CA LEU A 78 17.09 -14.93 -4.99
C LEU A 78 16.39 -13.94 -4.04
N GLY A 79 15.06 -14.00 -3.91
CA GLY A 79 14.29 -13.14 -3.01
C GLY A 79 13.81 -11.83 -3.63
N PHE A 80 14.08 -11.58 -4.92
CA PHE A 80 13.63 -10.36 -5.58
C PHE A 80 12.17 -10.42 -5.99
N ILE A 81 11.51 -9.27 -5.87
CA ILE A 81 10.14 -9.08 -6.30
C ILE A 81 10.14 -8.78 -7.80
N VAL A 82 9.39 -9.58 -8.55
CA VAL A 82 9.24 -9.41 -10.00
C VAL A 82 7.76 -9.32 -10.34
N VAL A 83 7.36 -8.22 -10.97
CA VAL A 83 5.97 -7.90 -11.31
C VAL A 83 5.83 -7.69 -12.82
N GLU A 84 4.61 -7.81 -13.34
CA GLU A 84 4.32 -7.34 -14.69
C GLU A 84 4.35 -5.80 -14.70
N ASP A 85 4.94 -5.22 -15.75
CA ASP A 85 5.04 -3.78 -15.92
C ASP A 85 3.70 -3.24 -16.42
N PHE A 86 2.93 -2.65 -15.51
CA PHE A 86 1.59 -2.11 -15.79
C PHE A 86 1.60 -0.70 -16.37
N ASN A 87 2.75 -0.18 -16.83
CA ASN A 87 2.83 1.12 -17.51
C ASN A 87 2.06 1.19 -18.86
N ASN A 88 1.37 0.12 -19.26
CA ASN A 88 0.40 0.15 -20.38
C ASN A 88 -1.07 -0.10 -19.96
N THR A 89 -1.37 -0.11 -18.66
CA THR A 89 -2.75 -0.03 -18.15
C THR A 89 -2.90 1.30 -17.44
N LYS A 90 -3.26 2.34 -18.21
CA LYS A 90 -4.15 3.38 -17.68
C LYS A 90 -5.47 2.70 -17.33
N SER A 91 -5.53 2.05 -16.17
CA SER A 91 -6.79 1.78 -15.49
C SER A 91 -6.62 2.37 -14.12
N ASP A 92 -7.51 3.30 -13.80
CA ASP A 92 -7.56 4.03 -12.55
C ASP A 92 -7.20 3.13 -11.36
N LEU A 93 -6.34 3.65 -10.47
CA LEU A 93 -6.05 3.10 -9.14
C LEU A 93 -7.31 2.93 -8.25
N ASN A 94 -8.51 3.10 -8.81
CA ASN A 94 -9.82 3.06 -8.19
C ASN A 94 -10.59 1.73 -8.40
N ASP A 95 -10.11 0.79 -9.22
CA ASP A 95 -10.77 -0.52 -9.35
C ASP A 95 -10.19 -1.54 -8.35
N ILE A 96 -10.67 -1.46 -7.10
CA ILE A 96 -10.36 -2.43 -6.04
C ILE A 96 -10.70 -3.86 -6.49
N ASP A 97 -11.76 -4.04 -7.29
CA ASP A 97 -12.15 -5.38 -7.78
C ASP A 97 -11.15 -5.92 -8.80
N ALA A 98 -10.60 -5.08 -9.68
CA ALA A 98 -9.49 -5.48 -10.55
C ALA A 98 -8.27 -5.91 -9.74
N LEU A 99 -7.98 -5.20 -8.65
CA LEU A 99 -6.87 -5.54 -7.77
C LEU A 99 -7.10 -6.87 -7.04
N ILE A 100 -8.31 -7.12 -6.55
CA ILE A 100 -8.73 -8.39 -5.94
C ILE A 100 -8.65 -9.54 -6.95
N ARG A 101 -9.17 -9.35 -8.17
CA ARG A 101 -9.07 -10.34 -9.26
C ARG A 101 -7.61 -10.62 -9.63
N GLY A 102 -6.80 -9.57 -9.71
CA GLY A 102 -5.36 -9.67 -9.95
C GLY A 102 -4.66 -10.51 -8.89
N PHE A 103 -4.90 -10.23 -7.61
CA PHE A 103 -4.33 -10.99 -6.51
C PHE A 103 -4.76 -12.46 -6.56
N HIS A 104 -6.05 -12.72 -6.81
CA HIS A 104 -6.57 -14.07 -6.96
C HIS A 104 -5.82 -14.85 -8.05
N LYS A 105 -5.67 -14.24 -9.24
CA LYS A 105 -4.92 -14.83 -10.35
C LYS A 105 -3.47 -15.09 -9.96
N THR A 106 -2.79 -14.14 -9.31
CA THR A 106 -1.40 -14.31 -8.88
C THR A 106 -1.19 -15.49 -7.94
N VAL A 107 -2.07 -15.67 -6.96
CA VAL A 107 -1.98 -16.80 -6.03
C VAL A 107 -2.22 -18.11 -6.76
N ILE A 108 -3.24 -18.20 -7.62
CA ILE A 108 -3.50 -19.41 -8.42
C ILE A 108 -2.32 -19.74 -9.35
N ASP A 109 -1.76 -18.75 -10.04
CA ASP A 109 -0.60 -18.91 -10.92
C ASP A 109 0.64 -19.40 -10.15
N ALA A 110 0.84 -18.93 -8.92
CA ALA A 110 1.92 -19.37 -8.06
C ALA A 110 1.80 -20.87 -7.71
N TYR A 111 0.60 -21.33 -7.32
CA TYR A 111 0.40 -22.75 -6.99
C TYR A 111 0.35 -23.66 -8.22
N ASN A 112 -0.08 -23.16 -9.38
CA ASN A 112 0.07 -23.87 -10.66
C ASN A 112 1.56 -24.04 -11.01
N THR A 113 2.36 -22.99 -10.79
CA THR A 113 3.82 -23.06 -10.91
C THR A 113 4.41 -24.08 -9.94
N ALA A 114 3.95 -24.12 -8.69
CA ALA A 114 4.40 -25.10 -7.70
C ALA A 114 4.13 -26.54 -8.16
N ARG A 115 2.93 -26.79 -8.69
CA ARG A 115 2.58 -28.11 -9.25
C ARG A 115 3.50 -28.49 -10.40
N LYS A 116 3.76 -27.58 -11.34
CA LYS A 116 4.56 -27.84 -12.53
C LYS A 116 6.04 -28.01 -12.22
N GLU A 117 6.61 -27.19 -11.33
CA GLU A 117 8.05 -27.10 -11.12
C GLU A 117 8.55 -27.93 -9.92
N CYS A 118 7.75 -28.13 -8.88
CA CYS A 118 8.15 -28.90 -7.69
C CYS A 118 7.20 -30.04 -7.33
N GLY A 119 6.21 -30.33 -8.18
CA GLY A 119 5.29 -31.47 -8.01
C GLY A 119 4.28 -31.30 -6.87
N TYR A 120 4.16 -30.11 -6.29
CA TYR A 120 3.26 -29.88 -5.17
C TYR A 120 1.83 -29.61 -5.64
N ASN A 121 0.90 -30.51 -5.32
CA ASN A 121 -0.52 -30.38 -5.68
C ASN A 121 -1.34 -29.85 -4.47
N ALA A 122 -1.83 -28.62 -4.59
CA ALA A 122 -2.58 -27.93 -3.54
C ALA A 122 -4.09 -27.89 -3.82
N SER A 123 -4.68 -29.01 -4.22
CA SER A 123 -6.09 -29.09 -4.65
C SER A 123 -7.08 -28.54 -3.62
N LEU A 124 -6.94 -28.90 -2.34
CA LEU A 124 -7.80 -28.41 -1.25
C LEU A 124 -7.66 -26.89 -1.06
N PHE A 125 -6.45 -26.37 -1.22
CA PHE A 125 -6.17 -24.96 -1.06
C PHE A 125 -6.75 -24.14 -2.24
N ILE A 126 -6.64 -24.65 -3.47
CA ILE A 126 -7.27 -24.04 -4.64
C ILE A 126 -8.79 -24.04 -4.51
N GLN A 127 -9.39 -25.12 -4.00
CA GLN A 127 -10.83 -25.17 -3.70
C GLN A 127 -11.23 -24.10 -2.68
N LEU A 128 -10.44 -23.92 -1.62
CA LEU A 128 -10.66 -22.89 -0.61
C LEU A 128 -10.62 -21.49 -1.23
N ILE A 129 -9.61 -21.19 -2.07
CA ILE A 129 -9.51 -19.90 -2.77
C ILE A 129 -10.70 -19.66 -3.70
N ASN A 130 -11.13 -20.67 -4.45
CA ASN A 130 -12.25 -20.54 -5.38
C ASN A 130 -13.58 -20.27 -4.65
N ARG A 131 -13.73 -20.80 -3.43
CA ARG A 131 -14.92 -20.60 -2.61
C ARG A 131 -14.94 -19.26 -1.89
N ASP A 132 -13.84 -18.92 -1.21
CA ASP A 132 -13.82 -17.82 -0.24
C ASP A 132 -13.10 -16.56 -0.77
N GLY A 133 -12.39 -16.68 -1.90
CA GLY A 133 -11.58 -15.62 -2.47
C GLY A 133 -10.18 -15.55 -1.86
N ALA A 134 -9.17 -15.30 -2.71
CA ALA A 134 -7.77 -15.32 -2.29
C ALA A 134 -7.43 -14.29 -1.21
N VAL A 135 -8.01 -13.09 -1.26
CA VAL A 135 -7.74 -12.02 -0.27
C VAL A 135 -8.18 -12.45 1.12
N LYS A 136 -9.43 -12.91 1.26
CA LYS A 136 -9.97 -13.40 2.53
C LYS A 136 -9.14 -14.57 3.08
N VAL A 137 -8.82 -15.54 2.22
CA VAL A 137 -8.00 -16.70 2.62
C VAL A 137 -6.61 -16.26 3.10
N ALA A 138 -5.99 -15.27 2.44
CA ALA A 138 -4.71 -14.72 2.86
C ALA A 138 -4.81 -14.04 4.23
N GLN A 139 -5.83 -13.20 4.44
CA GLN A 139 -6.08 -12.54 5.73
C GLN A 139 -6.29 -13.58 6.86
N ASP A 140 -7.13 -14.59 6.63
CA ASP A 140 -7.39 -15.67 7.58
C ASP A 140 -6.11 -16.47 7.92
N PHE A 141 -5.20 -16.62 6.95
CA PHE A 141 -3.93 -17.32 7.15
C PHE A 141 -2.91 -16.47 7.90
N LEU A 142 -2.88 -15.16 7.64
CA LEU A 142 -1.99 -14.21 8.33
C LEU A 142 -2.45 -13.92 9.77
N ALA A 143 -3.74 -14.09 10.07
CA ALA A 143 -4.29 -13.93 11.41
C ALA A 143 -3.90 -15.08 12.39
N LYS A 144 -3.42 -16.22 11.88
CA LYS A 144 -3.00 -17.37 12.69
C LYS A 144 -1.58 -17.21 13.23
N ASP A 145 -1.28 -17.79 14.38
CA ASP A 145 0.09 -17.74 14.93
C ASP A 145 1.08 -18.66 14.18
N LYS A 146 0.56 -19.68 13.49
CA LYS A 146 1.37 -20.68 12.77
C LYS A 146 1.17 -20.59 11.27
N VAL A 147 2.24 -20.89 10.54
CA VAL A 147 2.20 -21.08 9.08
C VAL A 147 1.31 -22.27 8.72
N THR A 148 0.85 -22.30 7.47
CA THR A 148 -0.03 -23.38 6.99
C THR A 148 0.77 -24.57 6.47
N THR A 149 0.14 -25.74 6.39
CA THR A 149 0.78 -26.95 5.84
C THR A 149 1.26 -26.79 4.40
N GLY A 150 0.66 -25.88 3.62
CA GLY A 150 1.13 -25.55 2.28
C GLY A 150 2.41 -24.72 2.28
N PHE A 151 2.59 -23.86 3.28
CA PHE A 151 3.81 -23.09 3.48
C PHE A 151 4.99 -24.01 3.77
N ASP A 152 4.86 -24.94 4.73
CA ASP A 152 5.93 -25.88 5.10
C ASP A 152 6.39 -26.71 3.91
N LYS A 153 5.44 -27.22 3.12
CA LYS A 153 5.74 -27.99 1.90
C LYS A 153 6.47 -27.17 0.84
N LEU A 154 6.15 -25.89 0.69
CA LEU A 154 6.85 -25.01 -0.26
C LEU A 154 8.24 -24.64 0.25
N TRP A 155 8.40 -24.48 1.56
CA TRP A 155 9.69 -24.28 2.20
C TRP A 155 10.64 -25.47 1.99
N GLU A 156 10.18 -26.71 2.23
CA GLU A 156 10.96 -27.93 1.96
C GLU A 156 11.43 -28.05 0.50
N LYS A 157 10.71 -27.41 -0.43
CA LYS A 157 11.04 -27.37 -1.86
C LYS A 157 11.90 -26.16 -2.24
N GLY A 158 12.24 -25.28 -1.31
CA GLY A 158 12.97 -24.04 -1.57
C GLY A 158 12.19 -23.05 -2.45
N ARG A 159 10.85 -23.07 -2.36
CA ARG A 159 9.93 -22.29 -3.20
C ARG A 159 9.00 -21.39 -2.40
N LEU A 160 9.55 -20.75 -1.38
CA LEU A 160 8.82 -19.77 -0.57
C LEU A 160 8.34 -18.55 -1.39
N ASP A 161 8.93 -18.29 -2.57
CA ASP A 161 8.46 -17.32 -3.57
C ASP A 161 7.03 -17.59 -4.07
N LEU A 162 6.54 -18.83 -3.96
CA LEU A 162 5.21 -19.24 -4.41
C LEU A 162 4.14 -19.21 -3.32
N THR A 163 4.49 -18.79 -2.11
CA THR A 163 3.55 -18.72 -0.98
C THR A 163 2.60 -17.53 -1.11
N ILE A 164 1.51 -17.58 -0.35
CA ILE A 164 0.63 -16.42 -0.15
C ILE A 164 1.42 -15.28 0.49
N GLU A 165 2.26 -15.58 1.49
CA GLU A 165 3.08 -14.60 2.18
C GLU A 165 3.93 -13.80 1.20
N ALA A 166 4.59 -14.46 0.24
CA ALA A 166 5.34 -13.78 -0.82
C ALA A 166 4.43 -12.94 -1.74
N SER A 167 3.24 -13.44 -2.06
CA SER A 167 2.26 -12.73 -2.91
C SER A 167 1.72 -11.47 -2.24
N VAL A 168 1.48 -11.50 -0.93
CA VAL A 168 1.02 -10.36 -0.10
C VAL A 168 2.06 -9.23 -0.04
N LEU A 169 3.33 -9.56 -0.24
CA LEU A 169 4.42 -8.59 -0.27
C LEU A 169 4.59 -7.90 -1.63
N LEU A 170 3.90 -8.33 -2.69
CA LEU A 170 4.03 -7.69 -3.99
C LEU A 170 3.50 -6.23 -3.96
N PRO A 171 4.25 -5.24 -4.52
CA PRO A 171 3.92 -3.82 -4.44
C PRO A 171 2.54 -3.45 -4.98
N GLN A 172 2.09 -4.08 -6.05
CA GLN A 172 0.77 -3.80 -6.61
C GLN A 172 -0.37 -4.10 -5.62
N TYR A 173 -0.18 -5.05 -4.69
CA TYR A 173 -1.21 -5.45 -3.73
C TYR A 173 -1.10 -4.75 -2.37
N VAL A 174 -0.27 -3.69 -2.25
CA VAL A 174 -0.15 -2.89 -1.02
C VAL A 174 -1.52 -2.45 -0.49
N GLY A 175 -2.45 -2.07 -1.38
CA GLY A 175 -3.79 -1.60 -1.00
C GLY A 175 -4.77 -2.67 -0.52
N LEU A 176 -4.47 -3.97 -0.67
CA LEU A 176 -5.35 -5.06 -0.25
C LEU A 176 -5.10 -5.54 1.19
N PHE A 177 -3.93 -5.23 1.75
CA PHE A 177 -3.46 -5.77 3.02
C PHE A 177 -2.94 -4.67 3.93
N SER A 178 -3.29 -4.75 5.21
CA SER A 178 -2.77 -3.85 6.23
C SER A 178 -1.26 -4.00 6.41
N LEU A 179 -0.63 -2.96 6.96
CA LEU A 179 0.80 -3.01 7.30
C LEU A 179 1.11 -4.14 8.30
N LYS A 180 0.18 -4.45 9.21
CA LYS A 180 0.32 -5.58 10.15
C LYS A 180 0.36 -6.91 9.42
N GLU A 181 -0.57 -7.16 8.50
CA GLU A 181 -0.63 -8.40 7.71
C GLU A 181 0.61 -8.58 6.84
N ARG A 182 1.03 -7.51 6.14
CA ARG A 182 2.26 -7.54 5.32
C ARG A 182 3.50 -7.75 6.19
N LYS A 183 3.55 -7.15 7.38
CA LYS A 183 4.64 -7.40 8.34
C LYS A 183 4.65 -8.86 8.79
N THR A 184 3.51 -9.44 9.15
CA THR A 184 3.41 -10.86 9.51
C THR A 184 3.90 -11.77 8.38
N ALA A 185 3.51 -11.47 7.13
CA ALA A 185 3.98 -12.21 5.96
C ALA A 185 5.51 -12.15 5.81
N TYR A 186 6.09 -10.95 5.98
CA TYR A 186 7.53 -10.74 5.93
C TYR A 186 8.28 -11.46 7.06
N ASP A 187 7.81 -11.33 8.30
CA ASP A 187 8.43 -11.94 9.47
C ASP A 187 8.41 -13.47 9.36
N ARG A 188 7.32 -14.06 8.85
CA ARG A 188 7.25 -15.51 8.57
C ARG A 188 8.28 -15.95 7.52
N LEU A 189 8.38 -15.25 6.40
CA LEU A 189 9.38 -15.59 5.37
C LEU A 189 10.80 -15.50 5.94
N LYS A 190 11.09 -14.44 6.70
CA LYS A 190 12.39 -14.21 7.33
C LYS A 190 12.72 -15.28 8.38
N GLN A 191 11.74 -15.71 9.18
CA GLN A 191 11.91 -16.78 10.17
C GLN A 191 12.39 -18.09 9.54
N TYR A 192 11.97 -18.36 8.30
CA TYR A 192 12.34 -19.54 7.54
C TYR A 192 13.50 -19.27 6.57
N GLU A 193 14.34 -18.29 6.89
CA GLU A 193 15.57 -17.91 6.17
C GLU A 193 15.35 -17.48 4.70
N TYR A 194 14.13 -17.06 4.35
CA TYR A 194 13.85 -16.47 3.06
C TYR A 194 13.92 -14.94 3.14
N GLU A 195 14.99 -14.38 2.58
CA GLU A 195 15.20 -12.94 2.56
C GLU A 195 14.52 -12.28 1.37
N VAL A 196 13.51 -11.45 1.64
CA VAL A 196 12.83 -10.64 0.63
C VAL A 196 13.66 -9.38 0.35
N GLN A 197 14.18 -9.27 -0.87
CA GLN A 197 15.07 -8.19 -1.28
C GLN A 197 14.29 -6.90 -1.58
N GLY A 198 14.83 -5.76 -1.14
CA GLY A 198 14.25 -4.44 -1.44
C GLY A 198 12.98 -4.09 -0.66
N ILE A 199 12.57 -4.93 0.30
CA ILE A 199 11.50 -4.63 1.26
C ILE A 199 12.09 -4.58 2.67
N GLY A 200 11.88 -3.44 3.34
CA GLY A 200 12.21 -3.26 4.74
C GLY A 200 11.02 -2.72 5.51
N PHE A 201 10.58 -3.44 6.54
CA PHE A 201 9.66 -2.90 7.54
C PHE A 201 10.49 -2.18 8.59
N ASN A 202 10.75 -0.89 8.38
CA ASN A 202 11.43 -0.08 9.41
C ASN A 202 10.49 0.06 10.61
N GLU A 203 10.71 -0.77 11.64
CA GLU A 203 9.89 -0.77 12.86
C GLU A 203 9.83 0.61 13.50
N ASN A 204 10.90 1.40 13.45
CA ASN A 204 10.93 2.74 14.04
C ASN A 204 10.12 3.75 13.21
N LYS A 205 10.11 3.63 11.87
CA LYS A 205 9.27 4.51 11.02
C LYS A 205 7.80 4.13 11.14
N LEU A 206 7.49 2.83 11.18
CA LEU A 206 6.13 2.32 11.33
C LEU A 206 5.57 2.59 12.73
N ARG A 207 6.33 2.32 13.79
CA ARG A 207 5.96 2.67 15.17
C ARG A 207 5.78 4.17 15.31
N LYS A 208 6.67 5.01 14.77
CA LYS A 208 6.47 6.47 14.83
C LYS A 208 5.20 6.93 14.13
N THR A 209 4.84 6.35 12.98
CA THR A 209 3.59 6.68 12.30
C THR A 209 2.38 6.20 13.09
N ILE A 210 2.41 4.94 13.57
CA ILE A 210 1.31 4.36 14.36
C ILE A 210 1.18 5.05 15.72
N GLU A 211 2.27 5.38 16.41
CA GLU A 211 2.29 6.15 17.65
C GLU A 211 1.80 7.56 17.41
N ALA A 212 2.14 8.20 16.29
CA ALA A 212 1.60 9.51 15.94
C ALA A 212 0.09 9.44 15.68
N ASP A 213 -0.39 8.43 14.97
CA ASP A 213 -1.82 8.24 14.66
C ASP A 213 -2.61 7.85 15.93
N ILE A 214 -2.09 6.94 16.77
CA ILE A 214 -2.69 6.56 18.06
C ILE A 214 -2.69 7.75 19.03
N LYS A 215 -1.59 8.49 19.12
CA LYS A 215 -1.52 9.68 19.96
C LYS A 215 -2.46 10.77 19.45
N SER A 216 -2.63 10.90 18.14
CA SER A 216 -3.63 11.78 17.54
C SER A 216 -5.05 11.34 17.91
N ASP A 217 -5.38 10.05 17.83
CA ASP A 217 -6.70 9.51 18.21
C ASP A 217 -6.95 9.57 19.73
N GLU A 218 -5.93 9.36 20.57
CA GLU A 218 -5.99 9.49 22.03
C GLU A 218 -6.19 10.95 22.44
N ILE A 219 -5.51 11.89 21.77
CA ILE A 219 -5.70 13.33 21.96
C ILE A 219 -7.06 13.78 21.42
N GLU A 220 -7.56 13.22 20.32
CA GLU A 220 -8.92 13.47 19.83
C GLU A 220 -9.96 13.01 20.89
N ASN A 221 -9.70 11.90 21.57
CA ASN A 221 -10.55 11.41 22.67
C ASN A 221 -10.39 12.22 23.99
N GLU A 222 -9.24 12.83 24.25
CA GLU A 222 -9.04 13.75 25.39
C GLU A 222 -9.59 15.16 25.12
N LEU A 223 -9.50 15.68 23.89
CA LEU A 223 -10.18 16.91 23.45
C LEU A 223 -11.70 16.73 23.40
N ARG A 224 -12.20 15.49 23.23
CA ARG A 224 -13.60 15.12 23.43
C ARG A 224 -14.04 15.14 24.91
N LYS A 225 -13.14 15.34 25.89
CA LYS A 225 -13.50 15.59 27.30
C LYS A 225 -13.75 17.06 27.63
N GLU A 226 -14.22 17.86 26.69
CA GLU A 226 -15.04 19.01 27.07
C GLU A 226 -16.47 18.54 27.40
N GLY A 227 -16.71 18.30 28.69
CA GLY A 227 -18.03 18.04 29.29
C GLY A 227 -18.47 16.57 29.20
N ALA A 228 -18.10 15.76 30.19
CA ALA A 228 -18.56 14.38 30.38
C ALA A 228 -20.10 14.24 30.26
N SER A 229 -20.65 13.23 29.58
CA SER A 229 -20.87 11.89 30.13
C SER A 229 -20.77 10.76 29.10
N LYS A 230 -20.29 9.59 29.57
CA LYS A 230 -20.29 8.31 28.88
C LYS A 230 -21.72 7.75 28.78
N GLU A 231 -22.12 7.26 27.61
CA GLU A 231 -22.45 5.84 27.40
C GLU A 231 -22.62 5.53 25.91
N TYR A 232 -22.19 4.32 25.57
CA TYR A 232 -22.15 3.73 24.24
C TYR A 232 -23.58 3.39 23.81
N TYR A 233 -24.13 4.15 22.85
CA TYR A 233 -25.00 3.75 21.74
C TYR A 233 -25.53 5.04 21.08
N GLY A 234 -24.89 5.41 19.95
CA GLY A 234 -25.41 6.35 18.95
C GLY A 234 -26.02 7.68 19.44
N LYS A 235 -25.18 8.69 19.72
CA LYS A 235 -25.48 10.14 19.49
C LYS A 235 -24.33 11.03 19.98
N ARG A 236 -23.65 11.72 19.05
CA ARG A 236 -22.96 13.04 19.13
C ARG A 236 -21.91 13.08 18.01
N TYR A 237 -21.90 14.08 17.14
CA TYR A 237 -21.35 15.39 17.47
C TYR A 237 -21.92 16.46 16.53
N GLU A 238 -22.71 17.40 17.05
CA GLU A 238 -22.88 18.73 16.47
C GLU A 238 -23.45 19.63 17.56
N ARG A 239 -22.64 20.56 18.05
CA ARG A 239 -22.99 21.40 19.21
C ARG A 239 -24.11 22.42 18.91
N ASN A 240 -24.58 22.55 17.67
CA ASN A 240 -25.91 23.04 17.33
C ASN A 240 -26.28 22.50 15.93
N SER A 241 -27.30 21.65 15.81
CA SER A 241 -27.75 21.11 14.51
C SER A 241 -28.12 22.21 13.52
N GLN A 242 -28.57 23.37 14.03
CA GLN A 242 -28.92 24.52 13.21
C GLN A 242 -27.70 25.12 12.52
N ASN A 243 -26.55 25.24 13.21
CA ASN A 243 -25.35 25.83 12.61
C ASN A 243 -24.76 24.96 11.51
N ARG A 244 -24.83 23.64 11.67
CA ARG A 244 -24.41 22.70 10.62
C ARG A 244 -25.36 22.72 9.45
N GLU A 245 -26.67 22.67 9.71
CA GLU A 245 -27.68 22.75 8.66
C GLU A 245 -27.55 24.06 7.88
N SER A 246 -27.37 25.19 8.58
CA SER A 246 -27.10 26.49 7.96
C SER A 246 -25.79 26.51 7.17
N ALA A 247 -24.69 25.97 7.71
CA ALA A 247 -23.42 25.92 6.99
C ALA A 247 -23.51 25.07 5.71
N ILE A 248 -24.22 23.94 5.76
CA ILE A 248 -24.46 23.09 4.57
C ILE A 248 -25.41 23.77 3.58
N GLN A 249 -26.44 24.49 4.04
CA GLN A 249 -27.32 25.26 3.17
C GLN A 249 -26.58 26.40 2.46
N ILE A 250 -25.64 27.06 3.14
CA ILE A 250 -24.86 28.18 2.60
C ILE A 250 -23.74 27.69 1.66
N HIS A 251 -22.94 26.73 2.11
CA HIS A 251 -21.70 26.31 1.44
C HIS A 251 -21.83 25.05 0.59
N GLY A 252 -22.95 24.32 0.73
CA GLY A 252 -23.18 23.04 0.08
C GLY A 252 -22.45 21.87 0.77
N VAL A 253 -22.36 20.75 0.04
CA VAL A 253 -21.79 19.48 0.52
C VAL A 253 -20.49 19.09 -0.19
N ASP A 254 -19.99 19.95 -1.08
CA ASP A 254 -18.67 19.78 -1.69
C ASP A 254 -17.61 20.20 -0.66
N CYS A 255 -16.60 19.37 -0.44
CA CYS A 255 -15.50 19.69 0.47
C CYS A 255 -14.81 20.99 0.03
N TYR A 256 -14.80 21.98 0.91
CA TYR A 256 -14.22 23.29 0.64
C TYR A 256 -12.76 23.16 0.23
N ALA A 257 -11.99 22.26 0.84
CA ALA A 257 -10.56 22.08 0.57
C ALA A 257 -10.24 21.39 -0.76
N CYS A 258 -10.83 20.22 -1.02
CA CYS A 258 -10.44 19.36 -2.15
C CYS A 258 -11.52 19.20 -3.24
N GLY A 259 -12.73 19.70 -3.00
CA GLY A 259 -13.89 19.58 -3.90
C GLY A 259 -14.56 18.19 -3.90
N PHE A 260 -14.15 17.29 -3.01
CA PHE A 260 -14.75 15.95 -2.91
C PHE A 260 -16.19 16.03 -2.41
N ASN A 261 -17.09 15.28 -3.04
CA ASN A 261 -18.49 15.17 -2.66
C ASN A 261 -18.84 13.69 -2.44
N PHE A 262 -19.34 13.37 -1.24
CA PHE A 262 -19.65 12.00 -0.87
C PHE A 262 -20.83 11.44 -1.64
N GLU A 263 -21.90 12.20 -1.86
CA GLU A 263 -23.07 11.75 -2.60
C GLU A 263 -22.75 11.50 -4.09
N LYS A 264 -21.99 12.38 -4.73
CA LYS A 264 -21.56 12.22 -6.13
C LYS A 264 -20.70 10.97 -6.34
N VAL A 265 -19.92 10.57 -5.33
CA VAL A 265 -18.98 9.43 -5.43
C VAL A 265 -19.59 8.12 -4.93
N TYR A 266 -20.36 8.16 -3.84
CA TYR A 266 -20.89 6.97 -3.16
C TYR A 266 -22.42 6.81 -3.28
N GLY A 267 -23.09 7.69 -4.01
CA GLY A 267 -24.56 7.71 -4.14
C GLY A 267 -25.23 8.04 -2.81
N GLU A 268 -26.44 7.50 -2.60
CA GLU A 268 -27.26 7.74 -1.40
C GLU A 268 -26.52 7.46 -0.08
N ARG A 269 -25.57 6.51 -0.07
CA ARG A 269 -24.76 6.18 1.12
C ARG A 269 -23.84 7.32 1.56
N GLY A 270 -23.47 8.20 0.63
CA GLY A 270 -22.65 9.37 0.90
C GLY A 270 -23.46 10.61 1.28
N ASN A 271 -24.79 10.54 1.24
CA ASN A 271 -25.62 11.65 1.64
C ASN A 271 -25.38 12.01 3.12
N ASP A 272 -25.37 13.31 3.43
CA ASP A 272 -25.15 13.86 4.77
C ASP A 272 -23.82 13.50 5.46
N PHE A 273 -22.86 12.88 4.78
CA PHE A 273 -21.60 12.42 5.40
C PHE A 273 -20.52 13.50 5.54
N ILE A 274 -20.70 14.66 4.90
CA ILE A 274 -19.71 15.75 4.96
C ILE A 274 -19.62 16.34 6.38
N GLU A 275 -18.40 16.68 6.82
CA GLU A 275 -18.13 17.20 8.15
C GLU A 275 -18.03 18.72 8.10
N VAL A 276 -18.46 19.43 9.16
CA VAL A 276 -18.32 20.90 9.25
C VAL A 276 -17.14 21.25 10.17
N HIS A 277 -16.26 22.10 9.66
CA HIS A 277 -15.02 22.52 10.32
C HIS A 277 -15.03 24.01 10.63
N HIS A 278 -14.48 24.40 11.78
CA HIS A 278 -14.36 25.80 12.16
C HIS A 278 -13.11 26.42 11.54
N VAL A 279 -13.26 27.52 10.83
CA VAL A 279 -12.14 28.22 10.18
C VAL A 279 -11.15 28.76 11.21
N ASN A 280 -11.65 29.22 12.37
CA ASN A 280 -10.85 29.66 13.50
C ASN A 280 -11.09 28.76 14.72
N PRO A 281 -10.04 28.23 15.39
CA PRO A 281 -10.20 27.46 16.61
C PRO A 281 -10.87 28.28 17.73
N LEU A 282 -11.87 27.71 18.40
CA LEU A 282 -12.60 28.37 19.50
C LEU A 282 -11.71 28.71 20.71
N SER A 283 -10.52 28.08 20.83
CA SER A 283 -9.51 28.38 21.84
C SER A 283 -8.93 29.80 21.76
N THR A 284 -9.17 30.51 20.65
CA THR A 284 -8.73 31.89 20.45
C THR A 284 -9.65 32.92 21.11
N PHE A 285 -10.83 32.48 21.56
CA PHE A 285 -11.81 33.31 22.26
C PHE A 285 -11.81 32.90 23.73
N GLY A 286 -11.25 33.75 24.58
CA GLY A 286 -11.16 33.48 26.00
C GLY A 286 -12.56 33.41 26.63
N GLY A 287 -12.98 32.22 27.05
CA GLY A 287 -13.98 31.98 28.12
C GLY A 287 -15.43 32.43 27.91
N ASP A 288 -15.73 33.30 26.95
CA ASP A 288 -17.07 33.85 26.72
C ASP A 288 -17.81 33.12 25.59
N GLU A 289 -19.15 33.11 25.65
CA GLU A 289 -20.01 32.59 24.59
C GLU A 289 -19.81 33.39 23.30
N VAL A 290 -19.16 32.80 22.30
CA VAL A 290 -18.97 33.40 20.98
C VAL A 290 -20.12 33.01 20.07
N GLU A 291 -20.79 34.00 19.51
CA GLU A 291 -21.77 33.79 18.44
C GLU A 291 -21.03 33.32 17.18
N ILE A 292 -21.29 32.07 16.77
CA ILE A 292 -20.70 31.47 15.57
C ILE A 292 -21.53 31.87 14.36
N ASN A 293 -20.93 32.49 13.36
CA ASN A 293 -21.56 32.79 12.08
C ASN A 293 -21.34 31.63 11.09
N PRO A 294 -22.38 30.87 10.69
CA PRO A 294 -22.24 29.74 9.77
C PRO A 294 -21.68 30.10 8.38
N GLU A 295 -21.78 31.35 7.95
CA GLU A 295 -21.23 31.81 6.66
C GLU A 295 -19.70 32.00 6.73
N THR A 296 -19.18 32.55 7.83
CA THR A 296 -17.76 32.96 7.92
C THR A 296 -16.90 32.03 8.75
N ASP A 297 -17.49 31.36 9.74
CA ASP A 297 -16.74 30.61 10.74
C ASP A 297 -16.76 29.11 10.51
N LEU A 298 -17.65 28.62 9.63
CA LEU A 298 -17.87 27.21 9.36
C LEU A 298 -17.70 26.91 7.87
N VAL A 299 -17.02 25.81 7.56
CA VAL A 299 -16.88 25.30 6.19
C VAL A 299 -17.02 23.78 6.13
N PRO A 300 -17.66 23.24 5.08
CA PRO A 300 -17.75 21.80 4.86
C PRO A 300 -16.39 21.24 4.42
N VAL A 301 -15.93 20.15 5.03
CA VAL A 301 -14.71 19.42 4.68
C VAL A 301 -14.96 17.92 4.70
N CYS A 302 -14.26 17.18 3.84
CA CYS A 302 -14.34 15.71 3.88
C CYS A 302 -13.52 15.15 5.03
N ALA A 303 -13.88 13.95 5.51
CA ALA A 303 -13.18 13.27 6.61
C ALA A 303 -11.66 13.23 6.43
N ASN A 304 -11.16 13.04 5.21
CA ASN A 304 -9.73 13.05 4.92
C ASN A 304 -9.11 14.45 5.07
N CYS A 305 -9.75 15.49 4.53
CA CYS A 305 -9.25 16.86 4.66
C CYS A 305 -9.32 17.34 6.10
N HIS A 306 -10.39 16.99 6.82
CA HIS A 306 -10.54 17.32 8.23
C HIS A 306 -9.42 16.69 9.07
N ARG A 307 -9.09 15.43 8.82
CA ARG A 307 -7.95 14.76 9.44
C ARG A 307 -6.61 15.38 9.08
N MET A 308 -6.42 15.85 7.84
CA MET A 308 -5.16 16.50 7.44
C MET A 308 -4.97 17.88 8.07
N ILE A 309 -6.05 18.64 8.26
CA ILE A 309 -6.04 19.92 8.98
C ILE A 309 -5.48 19.76 10.39
N HIS A 310 -5.97 18.74 11.11
CA HIS A 310 -5.64 18.51 12.51
C HIS A 310 -4.49 17.53 12.75
N ARG A 311 -3.80 17.08 11.70
CA ARG A 311 -2.77 16.03 11.81
C ARG A 311 -1.62 16.40 12.75
N ARG A 312 -1.30 17.68 12.88
CA ARG A 312 -0.24 18.21 13.77
C ARG A 312 -0.83 19.26 14.69
N HIS A 313 -0.93 18.94 15.98
CA HIS A 313 -1.50 19.85 16.98
C HIS A 313 -0.70 21.15 17.19
N ASP A 314 0.60 21.12 16.93
CA ASP A 314 1.56 22.23 17.03
C ASP A 314 1.57 23.11 15.77
N ASP A 315 0.91 22.65 14.70
CA ASP A 315 0.86 23.28 13.39
C ASP A 315 -0.46 22.90 12.68
N VAL A 316 -1.58 23.33 13.28
CA VAL A 316 -2.91 23.10 12.70
C VAL A 316 -3.04 23.94 11.44
N LEU A 317 -3.30 23.29 10.31
CA LEU A 317 -3.40 23.96 9.03
C LEU A 317 -4.72 24.73 8.92
N THR A 318 -4.67 25.93 8.34
CA THR A 318 -5.89 26.54 7.82
C THR A 318 -6.37 25.82 6.57
N VAL A 319 -7.65 25.95 6.25
CA VAL A 319 -8.24 25.32 5.06
C VAL A 319 -7.58 25.85 3.78
N GLU A 320 -7.13 27.10 3.77
CA GLU A 320 -6.42 27.80 2.71
C GLU A 320 -4.99 27.26 2.53
N GLN A 321 -4.31 26.96 3.64
CA GLN A 321 -3.00 26.31 3.62
C GLN A 321 -3.13 24.90 3.02
N LEU A 322 -4.12 24.13 3.46
CA LEU A 322 -4.39 22.80 2.90
C LEU A 322 -4.73 22.87 1.39
N LYS A 323 -5.57 23.82 0.97
CA LYS A 323 -5.87 24.08 -0.45
C LYS A 323 -4.61 24.34 -1.28
N SER A 324 -3.72 25.18 -0.76
CA SER A 324 -2.47 25.54 -1.45
C SER A 324 -1.55 24.32 -1.62
N MET A 325 -1.46 23.46 -0.60
CA MET A 325 -0.71 22.21 -0.68
C MET A 325 -1.28 21.25 -1.73
N LEU A 326 -2.62 21.13 -1.79
CA LEU A 326 -3.29 20.28 -2.77
C LEU A 326 -3.09 20.78 -4.21
N ARG A 327 -3.09 22.10 -4.44
CA ARG A 327 -2.83 22.71 -5.77
C ARG A 327 -1.39 22.50 -6.23
N ASN A 328 -0.42 22.73 -5.35
CA ASN A 328 1.01 22.61 -5.68
C ASN A 328 1.44 21.18 -6.04
N ASN A 329 0.76 20.16 -5.49
CA ASN A 329 1.04 18.75 -5.80
C ASN A 329 0.32 18.27 -7.07
N LYS A 330 -0.77 18.94 -7.50
CA LYS A 330 -1.45 18.63 -8.77
C LYS A 330 -0.71 19.16 -10.01
N CYS A 331 0.08 20.24 -9.90
CA CYS A 331 0.89 20.77 -11.01
C CYS A 331 2.22 20.03 -11.24
N LYS A 332 2.55 19.03 -10.43
CA LYS A 332 3.76 18.19 -10.56
C LYS A 332 3.47 16.80 -11.15
N GLN A 333 2.25 16.53 -11.62
CA GLN A 333 1.86 15.27 -12.26
C GLN A 333 1.59 15.46 -13.74
#